data_AF-W1NY67-F1
#
_entry.id   AF-W1NY67-F1
#
_cell.length_a   1.000
_cell.length_b   1.000
_cell.length_c   1.000
_cell.angle_alpha   90.00
_cell.angle_beta   90.00
_cell.angle_gamma   90.00
#
_symmetry.space_group_name_H-M   'P 1'
#
loop_
_entity.id
_entity.type
_entity.pdbx_description
1 polymer ?
#
loop_
_entity_poly.entity_id
_entity_poly.type
_entity_poly.pdbx_seq_one_letter_code
_entity_poly.pdbx_strand_id
1 'polypeptide(L)'
;MVDIYSFGMCVLEMVAVEIPYSECDSVAKIYKRVIHGMRPLALRKVKDPEVQAFIEKCLAKPRERPSASELLKDPFFDNLEDLV
;
A
#
# COMPACT_ATOMS: atom_id res chain seq x y z
N MET A 1 4.28 -0.47 -13.82
CA MET A 1 3.80 0.00 -12.51
C MET A 1 3.73 -1.12 -11.46
N VAL A 2 4.75 -1.98 -11.43
CA VAL A 2 4.95 -2.88 -10.29
C VAL A 2 5.55 -2.11 -9.11
N ASP A 3 6.37 -1.09 -9.39
CA ASP A 3 7.04 -0.29 -8.37
C ASP A 3 6.07 0.45 -7.46
N ILE A 4 4.98 1.01 -8.01
CA ILE A 4 3.92 1.66 -7.21
C ILE A 4 3.25 0.67 -6.24
N TYR A 5 3.03 -0.56 -6.69
CA TYR A 5 2.46 -1.59 -5.82
C TYR A 5 3.44 -2.01 -4.73
N SER A 6 4.70 -2.24 -5.09
CA SER A 6 5.78 -2.55 -4.14
C SER A 6 5.96 -1.43 -3.12
N PHE A 7 5.92 -0.17 -3.57
CA PHE A 7 5.98 1.00 -2.71
C PHE A 7 4.82 1.04 -1.71
N GLY A 8 3.57 0.84 -2.16
CA GLY A 8 2.42 0.72 -1.27
C GLY A 8 2.57 -0.40 -0.23
N MET A 9 3.18 -1.53 -0.61
CA MET A 9 3.49 -2.62 0.34
C MET A 9 4.57 -2.22 1.35
N CYS A 10 5.62 -1.51 0.94
CA CYS A 10 6.64 -0.99 1.86
C CYS A 10 6.05 0.04 2.84
N VAL A 11 5.19 0.95 2.36
CA VAL A 11 4.50 1.91 3.24
C VAL A 11 3.62 1.17 4.24
N LEU A 12 2.85 0.17 3.80
CA LEU A 12 2.06 -0.67 4.68
C LEU A 12 2.92 -1.35 5.76
N GLU A 13 4.06 -1.94 5.37
CA GLU A 13 4.98 -2.58 6.30
C GLU A 13 5.53 -1.59 7.34
N MET A 14 5.95 -0.40 6.91
CA MET A 14 6.47 0.65 7.79
C MET A 14 5.45 1.09 8.84
N VAL A 15 4.19 1.28 8.44
CA VAL A 15 3.15 1.80 9.35
C VAL A 15 2.50 0.72 10.21
N ALA A 16 2.36 -0.50 9.68
CA ALA A 16 1.78 -1.62 10.42
C ALA A 16 2.80 -2.35 11.30
N VAL A 17 4.11 -2.13 11.05
CA VAL A 17 5.22 -2.82 11.71
C VAL A 17 5.07 -4.34 11.59
N GLU A 18 4.62 -4.79 10.42
CA GLU A 18 4.28 -6.17 10.13
C GLU A 18 4.52 -6.48 8.65
N ILE A 19 5.07 -7.66 8.37
CA ILE A 19 5.30 -8.16 7.02
C ILE A 19 3.94 -8.30 6.29
N PRO A 20 3.75 -7.66 5.12
CA PRO A 20 2.52 -7.81 4.35
C PRO A 20 2.25 -9.27 3.99
N TYR A 21 1.01 -9.71 4.21
CA TYR A 21 0.56 -11.10 4.05
C TYR A 21 1.21 -12.12 5.01
N SER A 22 1.69 -11.68 6.18
CA SER A 22 2.14 -12.56 7.27
C SER A 22 1.10 -13.65 7.63
N GLU A 23 -0.19 -13.42 7.36
CA GLU A 23 -1.25 -14.40 7.57
C GLU A 23 -1.25 -15.59 6.59
N CYS A 24 -0.42 -15.55 5.55
CA CYS A 24 -0.27 -16.62 4.56
C CYS A 24 0.98 -17.45 4.87
N ASP A 25 0.82 -18.76 4.95
CA ASP A 25 1.91 -19.71 5.22
C ASP A 25 2.77 -20.07 3.99
N SER A 26 2.47 -19.50 2.81
CA SER A 26 3.17 -19.84 1.57
C SER A 26 2.98 -18.77 0.50
N VAL A 27 3.99 -18.62 -0.37
CA VAL A 27 3.97 -17.72 -1.53
C VAL A 27 2.82 -18.03 -2.49
N ALA A 28 2.45 -19.31 -2.65
CA ALA A 28 1.32 -19.71 -3.47
C ALA A 28 -0.02 -19.13 -2.97
N LYS A 29 -0.23 -19.08 -1.64
CA LYS A 29 -1.42 -18.44 -1.06
C LYS A 29 -1.39 -16.93 -1.24
N ILE A 30 -0.23 -16.30 -1.08
CA ILE A 30 -0.06 -14.86 -1.33
C ILE A 30 -0.43 -14.54 -2.79
N TYR A 31 0.15 -15.28 -3.75
CA TYR A 31 -0.17 -15.11 -5.17
C TYR A 31 -1.67 -15.22 -5.44
N LYS A 32 -2.32 -16.27 -4.89
CA LYS A 32 -3.77 -16.45 -5.01
C LYS A 32 -4.54 -15.25 -4.43
N ARG A 33 -4.14 -14.70 -3.29
CA ARG A 33 -4.80 -13.51 -2.72
C ARG A 33 -4.67 -12.29 -3.63
N VAL A 34 -3.45 -12.02 -4.09
CA VAL A 34 -3.12 -10.87 -4.92
C VAL A 34 -3.89 -10.87 -6.23
N ILE A 35 -3.94 -12.01 -6.94
CA ILE A 35 -4.66 -12.09 -8.23
C ILE A 35 -6.18 -11.94 -8.07
N HIS A 36 -6.74 -12.28 -6.90
CA HIS A 36 -8.16 -12.06 -6.56
C HIS A 36 -8.41 -10.67 -5.96
N GLY A 37 -7.40 -9.80 -5.90
CA GLY A 37 -7.54 -8.45 -5.36
C GLY A 37 -7.72 -8.38 -3.83
N MET A 38 -7.45 -9.48 -3.11
CA MET A 38 -7.54 -9.48 -1.65
C MET A 38 -6.34 -8.76 -1.05
N ARG A 39 -6.60 -7.83 -0.12
CA ARG A 39 -5.58 -7.04 0.60
C ARG A 39 -4.94 -7.83 1.76
N PRO A 40 -3.72 -7.48 2.19
CA PRO A 40 -3.14 -8.00 3.43
C PRO A 40 -4.02 -7.65 4.64
N LEU A 41 -4.10 -8.54 5.64
CA LEU A 41 -4.82 -8.22 6.89
C LEU A 41 -4.21 -7.04 7.65
N ALA A 42 -2.89 -6.83 7.52
CA ALA A 42 -2.17 -5.70 8.09
C ALA A 42 -2.78 -4.33 7.70
N LEU A 43 -3.41 -4.21 6.52
CA LEU A 43 -4.04 -2.95 6.08
C LEU A 43 -5.14 -2.47 7.05
N ARG A 44 -5.82 -3.40 7.72
CA ARG A 44 -6.86 -3.08 8.72
C ARG A 44 -6.29 -2.52 10.02
N LYS A 45 -4.99 -2.65 10.26
CA LYS A 45 -4.30 -2.12 11.45
C LYS A 45 -3.86 -0.65 11.27
N VAL A 46 -3.88 -0.15 10.04
CA VAL A 46 -3.61 1.27 9.74
C VAL A 46 -4.76 2.11 10.28
N LYS A 47 -4.47 2.94 11.29
CA LYS A 47 -5.48 3.76 11.98
C LYS A 47 -5.77 5.08 11.27
N ASP A 48 -4.76 5.63 10.62
CA ASP A 48 -4.87 6.87 9.90
C ASP A 48 -5.60 6.61 8.55
N PRO A 49 -6.80 7.18 8.35
CA PRO A 49 -7.59 6.93 7.15
C PRO A 49 -6.93 7.50 5.88
N GLU A 50 -6.13 8.56 5.99
CA GLU A 50 -5.43 9.17 4.86
C GLU A 50 -4.30 8.25 4.39
N VAL A 51 -3.49 7.75 5.33
CA VAL A 51 -2.45 6.76 5.06
C VAL A 51 -3.04 5.48 4.49
N GLN A 52 -4.16 5.00 5.05
CA GLN A 52 -4.85 3.81 4.56
C GLN A 52 -5.32 4.01 3.10
N ALA A 53 -5.96 5.15 2.81
CA ALA A 53 -6.41 5.49 1.46
C ALA A 53 -5.25 5.61 0.46
N PHE A 54 -4.12 6.19 0.88
CA PHE A 54 -2.91 6.27 0.07
C PHE A 54 -2.35 4.89 -0.31
N ILE A 55 -2.25 3.98 0.67
CA ILE A 55 -1.84 2.59 0.43
C ILE A 55 -2.84 1.91 -0.53
N GLU A 56 -4.15 2.11 -0.36
CA GLU A 56 -5.15 1.52 -1.26
C GLU A 56 -5.02 1.96 -2.72
N LYS A 57 -4.71 3.25 -2.96
CA LYS A 57 -4.40 3.78 -4.30
C LYS A 57 -3.18 3.08 -4.90
N CYS A 58 -2.10 2.94 -4.13
CA CYS A 58 -0.90 2.24 -4.56
C CYS A 58 -1.18 0.77 -4.93
N LEU A 59 -2.07 0.13 -4.19
CA LEU A 59 -2.42 -1.27 -4.38
C LEU A 59 -3.54 -1.49 -5.42
N ALA A 60 -4.07 -0.45 -6.09
CA ALA A 60 -5.16 -0.58 -7.08
C ALA A 60 -4.86 -1.57 -8.22
N LYS A 61 -5.83 -1.86 -9.09
CA LYS A 61 -5.57 -2.72 -10.26
C LYS A 61 -4.48 -2.09 -11.15
N PRO A 62 -3.69 -2.87 -11.89
CA PRO A 62 -2.52 -2.35 -12.62
C PRO A 62 -2.77 -1.12 -13.51
N ARG A 63 -3.97 -0.98 -14.10
CA ARG A 63 -4.35 0.15 -14.95
C ARG A 63 -4.93 1.35 -14.19
N GLU A 64 -5.33 1.16 -12.94
CA GLU A 64 -5.95 2.17 -12.08
C GLU A 64 -4.96 2.79 -11.09
N ARG A 65 -3.76 2.19 -10.97
CA ARG A 65 -2.70 2.77 -10.14
C ARG A 65 -2.31 4.13 -10.71
N PRO A 66 -2.10 5.16 -9.87
CA PRO A 66 -1.49 6.42 -10.28
C PRO A 66 0.01 6.26 -10.49
N SER A 67 0.58 7.14 -11.33
CA SER A 67 2.03 7.28 -11.47
C SER A 67 2.67 7.88 -10.21
N ALA A 68 3.99 7.77 -10.09
CA ALA A 68 4.71 8.36 -8.96
C ALA A 68 4.52 9.88 -8.87
N SER A 69 4.51 10.58 -10.02
CA SER A 69 4.29 12.03 -10.07
C SER A 69 2.86 12.45 -9.71
N GLU A 70 1.87 11.57 -9.90
CA GLU A 70 0.51 11.79 -9.41
C GLU A 70 0.40 11.52 -7.91
N LEU A 71 1.05 10.45 -7.40
CA LEU A 71 1.08 10.14 -5.97
C LEU A 71 1.77 11.22 -5.14
N LEU A 72 2.79 11.89 -5.68
CA LEU A 72 3.47 12.99 -4.98
C LEU A 72 2.55 14.21 -4.74
N LYS A 73 1.38 14.27 -5.39
CA LYS A 73 0.37 15.32 -5.19
C LYS A 73 -0.77 14.85 -4.26
N ASP A 74 -0.63 13.67 -3.66
CA ASP A 74 -1.62 13.12 -2.75
C ASP A 74 -1.53 13.79 -1.37
N PRO A 75 -2.65 14.03 -0.67
CA PRO A 75 -2.66 14.66 0.65
C PRO A 75 -1.72 14.02 1.68
N PHE A 76 -1.46 12.71 1.52
CA PHE A 76 -0.47 11.98 2.31
C PHE A 76 0.89 12.68 2.43
N PHE A 77 1.26 13.48 1.44
CA PHE A 77 2.53 14.21 1.38
C PHE A 77 2.43 15.70 1.73
N ASP A 78 1.25 16.25 2.02
CA ASP A 78 1.06 17.69 2.23
C ASP A 78 1.84 18.22 3.46
N ASN A 79 2.07 17.38 4.48
CA ASN A 79 2.81 17.76 5.70
C ASN A 79 4.34 17.58 5.58
N LEU A 80 4.88 17.23 4.40
CA LEU A 80 6.33 17.15 4.20
C LEU A 80 7.00 18.53 4.21
N GLU A 81 6.26 19.59 3.89
CA GLU A 81 6.78 20.97 3.82
C GLU A 81 7.05 21.58 5.21
N ASP A 82 6.44 21.05 6.27
CA ASP A 82 6.63 21.52 7.65
C ASP A 82 7.90 20.98 8.33
N LEU A 83 8.63 20.08 7.67
CA LEU A 83 9.84 19.42 8.17
C LEU A 83 11.13 19.94 7.53
N VAL A 84 11.06 21.01 6.72
CA VAL A 84 12.20 21.65 6.03
C VAL A 84 12.42 23.08 6.55
#